data_AF-A0A8S4G2A0-F1
#
_entry.id   AF-A0A8S4G2A0-F1
#
_cell.length_a   1.000
_cell.length_b   1.000
_cell.length_c   1.000
_cell.angle_alpha   90.00
_cell.angle_beta   90.00
_cell.angle_gamma   90.00
#
_symmetry.space_group_name_H-M   'P 1'
#
loop_
_entity.id
_entity.type
_entity.pdbx_description
1 polymer ?
#
loop_
_entity_poly.entity_id
_entity_poly.type
_entity_poly.pdbx_seq_one_letter_code
_entity_poly.pdbx_strand_id
1 'polypeptide(L)'
;MAKCGGCGKFMGPTGGAKCKVIYHLPCLGLLTEKDKLPATWICVECKRHVPRDNRADTPVRGAPSQVEPDVNEMVYTAEVSGNTAASDLTEKTKVELGLEIPLFRDDLRAVREEIRTFRTEMSDLRSAMSEADSRLTKMDARVVELETKMAESGTGKLEEMIGDLKLELQEKDQDMLLNDLEFSQIPEENGENPLQIVAL
;
A
#
# COMPACT_ATOMS: atom_id res chain seq x y z
N MET A 1 -31.10 0.06 17.72
CA MET A 1 -31.73 -0.60 16.55
C MET A 1 -30.86 -1.75 16.08
N ALA A 2 -31.40 -2.96 15.92
CA ALA A 2 -30.65 -4.10 15.43
C ALA A 2 -30.37 -3.98 13.92
N LYS A 3 -29.18 -4.40 13.48
CA LYS A 3 -28.81 -4.51 12.06
C LYS A 3 -28.92 -5.95 11.60
N CYS A 4 -29.28 -6.15 10.33
CA CYS A 4 -29.34 -7.45 9.70
C CYS A 4 -27.93 -8.03 9.51
N GLY A 5 -27.71 -9.27 9.96
CA GLY A 5 -26.43 -9.96 9.78
C GLY A 5 -26.09 -10.33 8.33
N GLY A 6 -27.03 -10.19 7.39
CA GLY A 6 -26.82 -10.47 5.96
C GLY A 6 -26.44 -9.23 5.15
N CYS A 7 -27.25 -8.17 5.24
CA CYS A 7 -27.05 -6.95 4.43
C CYS A 7 -26.54 -5.73 5.21
N GLY A 8 -26.42 -5.82 6.54
CA GLY A 8 -25.94 -4.72 7.39
C GLY A 8 -26.93 -3.55 7.59
N LYS A 9 -28.10 -3.56 6.94
CA LYS A 9 -29.14 -2.53 7.08
C LYS A 9 -29.95 -2.71 8.37
N PHE A 10 -30.56 -1.63 8.87
CA PHE A 10 -31.40 -1.68 10.07
C PHE A 10 -32.65 -2.54 9.86
N MET A 11 -33.07 -3.23 10.91
CA MET A 11 -34.30 -4.03 10.92
C MET A 11 -35.52 -3.10 10.92
N GLY A 12 -36.47 -3.37 10.01
CA GLY A 12 -37.80 -2.76 10.04
C GLY A 12 -38.72 -3.46 11.06
N PRO A 13 -39.98 -3.00 11.19
CA PRO A 13 -40.96 -3.62 12.09
C PRO A 13 -41.46 -5.00 11.62
N THR A 14 -41.29 -5.31 10.33
CA THR A 14 -41.56 -6.64 9.77
C THR A 14 -40.51 -7.63 10.26
N GLY A 15 -40.98 -8.74 10.83
CA GLY A 15 -40.15 -9.71 11.54
C GLY A 15 -39.01 -10.29 10.69
N GLY A 16 -37.99 -10.79 11.38
CA GLY A 16 -36.84 -11.45 10.78
C GLY A 16 -36.53 -12.77 11.47
N ALA A 17 -35.78 -13.66 10.82
CA ALA A 17 -35.31 -14.87 11.49
C ALA A 17 -34.12 -14.55 12.38
N LYS A 18 -34.11 -15.14 13.58
CA LYS A 18 -33.07 -14.90 14.59
C LYS A 18 -32.26 -16.18 14.81
N CYS A 19 -30.94 -16.04 14.70
CA CYS A 19 -29.96 -16.99 15.23
C CYS A 19 -29.25 -16.31 16.41
N LYS A 20 -27.93 -16.13 16.35
CA LYS A 20 -27.19 -15.20 17.24
C LYS A 20 -27.43 -13.73 16.87
N VAL A 21 -27.58 -13.46 15.58
CA VAL A 21 -27.98 -12.15 15.03
C VAL A 21 -29.29 -12.29 14.25
N ILE A 22 -29.94 -11.16 13.98
CA ILE A 22 -31.23 -11.11 13.28
C ILE A 22 -30.96 -10.88 11.79
N TYR A 23 -31.77 -11.51 10.93
CA TYR A 23 -31.69 -11.38 9.48
C TYR A 23 -33.05 -10.98 8.89
N HIS A 24 -33.07 -10.14 7.86
CA HIS A 24 -34.28 -9.88 7.08
C HIS A 24 -34.71 -11.16 6.34
N LEU A 25 -36.01 -11.40 6.22
CA LEU A 25 -36.56 -12.51 5.42
C LEU A 25 -36.03 -12.50 3.96
N PRO A 26 -36.00 -11.34 3.25
CA PRO A 26 -35.35 -11.25 1.94
C PRO A 26 -33.88 -11.65 1.92
N CYS A 27 -33.12 -11.35 2.98
CA CYS A 27 -31.70 -11.75 3.07
C CYS A 27 -31.52 -13.27 3.24
N LEU A 28 -32.60 -13.99 3.54
CA LEU A 28 -32.64 -15.45 3.64
C LEU A 28 -33.27 -16.10 2.40
N GLY A 29 -33.62 -15.31 1.37
CA GLY A 29 -34.31 -15.80 0.18
C GLY A 29 -35.80 -16.11 0.41
N LEU A 30 -36.36 -15.65 1.53
CA LEU A 30 -37.79 -15.79 1.84
C LEU A 30 -38.53 -14.55 1.38
N LEU A 31 -39.53 -14.74 0.51
CA LEU A 31 -40.31 -13.64 -0.07
C LEU A 31 -41.57 -13.35 0.77
N THR A 32 -42.04 -14.31 1.57
CA THR A 32 -43.24 -14.14 2.40
C THR A 32 -43.03 -14.65 3.84
N GLU A 33 -43.78 -14.10 4.81
CA GLU A 33 -43.75 -14.55 6.21
C GLU A 33 -44.26 -15.99 6.41
N LYS A 34 -44.93 -16.55 5.40
CA LYS A 34 -45.43 -17.94 5.41
C LYS A 34 -44.36 -18.96 5.03
N ASP A 35 -43.26 -18.51 4.41
CA ASP A 35 -42.16 -19.37 4.03
C ASP A 35 -41.34 -19.72 5.27
N LYS A 36 -41.36 -21.00 5.66
CA LYS A 36 -40.57 -21.50 6.78
C LYS A 36 -39.15 -21.80 6.31
N LEU A 37 -38.17 -21.39 7.10
CA LEU A 37 -36.80 -21.84 6.90
C LEU A 37 -36.74 -23.37 7.00
N PRO A 38 -35.99 -24.04 6.12
CA PRO A 38 -35.74 -25.47 6.29
C PRO A 38 -35.04 -25.72 7.62
N ALA A 39 -35.34 -26.85 8.27
CA ALA A 39 -34.76 -27.19 9.58
C ALA A 39 -33.21 -27.32 9.53
N THR A 40 -32.64 -27.53 8.35
CA THR A 40 -31.20 -27.60 8.07
C THR A 40 -30.57 -26.23 7.79
N TRP A 41 -31.35 -25.14 7.83
CA TRP A 41 -30.82 -23.81 7.59
C TRP A 41 -29.88 -23.39 8.72
N ILE A 42 -28.70 -22.92 8.32
CA ILE A 42 -27.68 -22.36 9.21
C ILE A 42 -27.31 -20.97 8.71
N CYS A 43 -27.16 -20.03 9.65
CA CYS A 43 -26.76 -18.67 9.29
C CYS A 43 -25.33 -18.64 8.74
N VAL A 44 -24.96 -17.57 8.03
CA VAL A 44 -23.64 -17.43 7.40
C VAL A 44 -22.50 -17.63 8.40
N GLU A 45 -22.66 -17.14 9.63
CA GLU A 45 -21.66 -17.30 10.68
C GLU A 45 -21.56 -18.74 11.21
N CYS A 46 -22.69 -19.41 11.43
CA CYS A 46 -22.70 -20.81 11.81
C CYS A 46 -22.17 -21.71 10.68
N LYS A 47 -22.42 -21.36 9.41
CA LYS A 47 -21.90 -22.06 8.23
C LYS A 47 -20.38 -22.06 8.14
N ARG A 48 -19.70 -21.02 8.65
CA ARG A 48 -18.23 -20.98 8.71
C ARG A 48 -17.65 -22.04 9.67
N HIS A 49 -18.43 -22.46 10.66
CA HIS A 49 -17.99 -23.40 11.70
C HIS A 49 -18.37 -24.86 11.40
N VAL A 50 -19.08 -25.11 10.29
CA VAL A 50 -19.34 -26.46 9.81
C VAL A 50 -18.10 -26.94 9.05
N PRO A 51 -17.44 -28.03 9.48
CA PRO A 51 -16.36 -28.64 8.73
C PRO A 51 -16.83 -28.91 7.30
N ARG A 52 -16.09 -28.38 6.31
CA ARG A 52 -16.36 -28.70 4.90
C ARG A 52 -15.94 -30.14 4.68
N ASP A 53 -16.91 -31.02 4.40
CA ASP A 53 -16.59 -32.34 3.87
C ASP A 53 -15.78 -32.14 2.59
N ASN A 54 -14.66 -32.86 2.51
CA ASN A 54 -13.64 -32.78 1.46
C ASN A 54 -14.12 -33.40 0.14
N ARG A 55 -15.39 -33.18 -0.24
CA ARG A 55 -15.94 -33.51 -1.55
C ARG A 55 -15.77 -32.29 -2.45
N ALA A 56 -14.76 -32.45 -3.32
CA ALA A 56 -14.30 -31.55 -4.36
C ALA A 56 -15.35 -30.59 -4.95
N ASP A 57 -15.12 -29.29 -4.79
CA ASP A 57 -15.55 -28.24 -5.73
C ASP A 57 -14.80 -26.93 -5.43
N THR A 58 -13.48 -26.96 -5.62
CA THR A 58 -12.67 -25.73 -5.70
C THR A 58 -11.68 -25.87 -6.86
N PRO A 59 -11.82 -25.09 -7.94
CA PRO A 59 -10.84 -25.08 -9.02
C PRO A 59 -9.73 -24.10 -8.67
N VAL A 60 -8.60 -24.59 -8.12
CA VAL A 60 -7.41 -23.76 -7.91
C VAL A 60 -6.14 -24.50 -8.32
N ARG A 61 -5.66 -24.14 -9.53
CA ARG A 61 -4.30 -23.64 -9.80
C ARG A 61 -3.11 -24.60 -9.60
N GLY A 62 -2.52 -25.03 -10.73
CA GLY A 62 -1.07 -25.18 -10.89
C GLY A 62 -0.54 -26.55 -11.34
N ALA A 63 -0.43 -26.77 -12.66
CA ALA A 63 0.67 -27.53 -13.30
C ALA A 63 0.62 -27.31 -14.83
N PRO A 64 1.76 -27.13 -15.53
CA PRO A 64 1.79 -26.98 -16.98
C PRO A 64 1.76 -28.37 -17.61
N SER A 65 0.72 -28.65 -18.39
CA SER A 65 0.72 -29.82 -19.28
C SER A 65 0.46 -29.31 -20.68
N GLN A 66 1.49 -29.43 -21.52
CA GLN A 66 1.36 -29.31 -22.96
C GLN A 66 0.49 -30.46 -23.45
N VAL A 67 -0.79 -30.18 -23.68
CA VAL A 67 -1.63 -31.00 -24.55
C VAL A 67 -2.48 -29.99 -25.33
N GLU A 68 -2.16 -29.84 -26.60
CA GLU A 68 -3.01 -29.21 -27.61
C GLU A 68 -4.45 -29.72 -27.43
N PRO A 69 -5.46 -28.86 -27.25
CA PRO A 69 -6.83 -29.32 -27.33
C PRO A 69 -7.18 -29.47 -28.81
N ASP A 70 -7.19 -30.73 -29.25
CA ASP A 70 -7.96 -31.20 -30.39
C ASP A 70 -9.36 -30.59 -30.31
N VAL A 71 -9.67 -29.70 -31.24
CA VAL A 71 -10.97 -29.03 -31.39
C VAL A 71 -11.97 -30.04 -31.93
N ASN A 72 -12.29 -31.04 -31.12
CA ASN A 72 -13.44 -31.89 -31.38
C ASN A 72 -14.68 -31.13 -30.87
N GLU A 73 -15.41 -30.61 -31.85
CA GLU A 73 -16.68 -29.91 -31.74
C GLU A 73 -17.66 -30.73 -30.89
N MET A 74 -17.68 -30.45 -29.59
CA MET A 74 -18.66 -31.04 -28.66
C MET A 74 -20.00 -30.35 -28.88
N VAL A 75 -20.70 -30.80 -29.92
CA VAL A 75 -22.11 -30.50 -30.15
C VAL A 75 -22.88 -31.02 -28.96
N TYR A 76 -23.24 -30.13 -28.04
CA TYR A 76 -24.25 -30.41 -27.04
C TYR A 76 -25.59 -30.58 -27.78
N THR A 77 -25.92 -31.81 -28.18
CA THR A 77 -27.32 -32.16 -28.44
C THR A 77 -28.02 -32.25 -27.09
N ALA A 78 -28.35 -31.08 -26.53
CA ALA A 78 -29.37 -31.02 -25.51
C ALA A 78 -30.68 -31.46 -26.17
N GLU A 79 -31.14 -32.67 -25.84
CA GLU A 79 -32.52 -33.07 -26.13
C GLU A 79 -33.44 -32.08 -25.41
N VAL A 80 -33.91 -31.09 -26.17
CA VAL A 80 -34.96 -30.16 -25.73
C VAL A 80 -36.24 -30.99 -25.65
N SER A 81 -36.51 -31.51 -24.46
CA SER A 81 -37.87 -31.90 -24.08
C SER A 81 -38.76 -30.68 -24.33
N GLY A 82 -39.63 -30.82 -25.34
CA GLY A 82 -40.37 -29.72 -25.95
C GLY A 82 -41.23 -28.95 -24.95
N ASN A 83 -40.74 -27.78 -24.55
CA ASN A 83 -41.57 -26.75 -23.96
C ASN A 83 -42.18 -25.96 -25.11
N THR A 84 -43.49 -26.12 -25.31
CA THR A 84 -44.33 -25.49 -26.35
C THR A 84 -44.42 -23.95 -26.28
N ALA A 85 -43.59 -23.28 -25.49
CA ALA A 85 -43.54 -21.82 -25.37
C ALA A 85 -42.58 -21.15 -26.36
N ALA A 86 -41.60 -21.89 -26.93
CA ALA A 86 -40.65 -21.32 -27.89
C ALA A 86 -41.24 -21.18 -29.31
N SER A 87 -42.35 -21.87 -29.61
CA SER A 87 -42.98 -21.85 -30.95
C SER A 87 -43.88 -20.64 -31.19
N ASP A 88 -44.20 -19.86 -30.14
CA ASP A 88 -45.18 -18.76 -30.20
C ASP A 88 -44.51 -17.37 -30.33
N LEU A 89 -43.20 -17.34 -30.58
CA LEU A 89 -42.48 -16.12 -30.92
C LEU A 89 -42.73 -15.78 -32.39
N THR A 90 -43.20 -14.57 -32.66
CA THR A 90 -43.29 -14.06 -34.04
C THR A 90 -41.95 -14.22 -34.75
N GLU A 91 -41.94 -14.61 -36.03
CA GLU A 91 -40.69 -14.81 -36.79
C GLU A 91 -39.75 -13.59 -36.72
N LYS A 92 -40.31 -12.38 -36.62
CA LYS A 92 -39.57 -11.14 -36.38
C LYS A 92 -38.75 -11.18 -35.09
N THR A 93 -39.34 -11.59 -33.96
CA THR A 93 -38.63 -11.72 -32.68
C THR A 93 -37.54 -12.79 -32.68
N LYS A 94 -37.69 -13.87 -33.46
CA LYS A 94 -36.63 -14.89 -33.62
C LYS A 94 -35.44 -14.36 -34.41
N VAL A 95 -35.69 -13.60 -35.48
CA VAL A 95 -34.64 -12.96 -36.28
C VAL A 95 -33.92 -11.89 -35.46
N GLU A 96 -34.65 -11.05 -34.73
CA GLU A 96 -34.06 -10.04 -33.83
C GLU A 96 -33.17 -10.71 -32.76
N LEU A 97 -33.68 -11.71 -32.04
CA LEU A 97 -32.87 -12.46 -31.06
C LEU A 97 -31.68 -13.19 -31.69
N GLY A 98 -31.83 -13.69 -32.92
CA GLY A 98 -30.76 -14.34 -33.68
C GLY A 98 -29.59 -13.40 -34.01
N LEU A 99 -29.84 -12.09 -34.12
CA LEU A 99 -28.82 -11.06 -34.35
C LEU A 99 -28.28 -10.46 -33.05
N GLU A 100 -29.13 -10.27 -32.04
CA GLU A 100 -28.74 -9.69 -30.75
C GLU A 100 -27.85 -10.64 -29.91
N ILE A 101 -28.07 -11.96 -29.98
CA ILE A 101 -27.27 -12.94 -29.23
C ILE A 101 -25.79 -12.92 -29.66
N PRO A 102 -25.43 -12.94 -30.96
CA PRO A 102 -24.06 -12.75 -31.42
C PRO A 102 -23.43 -11.43 -30.96
N LEU A 103 -24.17 -10.31 -31.08
CA LEU A 103 -23.67 -9.00 -30.64
C LEU A 103 -23.35 -8.99 -29.15
N PHE A 104 -24.25 -9.53 -28.32
CA PHE A 104 -24.02 -9.66 -26.89
C PHE A 104 -22.82 -10.56 -26.56
N ARG A 105 -22.59 -11.63 -27.34
CA ARG A 105 -21.40 -12.48 -27.19
C ARG A 105 -20.11 -11.73 -27.52
N ASP A 106 -20.14 -10.87 -28.53
CA ASP A 106 -18.99 -10.05 -28.92
C ASP A 106 -18.72 -8.96 -27.87
N ASP A 107 -19.75 -8.32 -27.34
CA ASP A 107 -19.62 -7.38 -26.21
C ASP A 107 -19.02 -8.06 -24.97
N LEU A 108 -19.49 -9.26 -24.62
CA LEU A 108 -18.91 -10.04 -23.52
C LEU A 108 -17.45 -10.43 -23.77
N ARG A 109 -17.07 -10.66 -25.03
CA ARG A 109 -15.67 -10.93 -25.41
C ARG A 109 -14.82 -9.68 -25.25
N ALA A 110 -15.31 -8.53 -25.72
CA ALA A 110 -14.64 -7.24 -25.59
C ALA A 110 -14.43 -6.87 -24.11
N VAL A 111 -15.48 -6.94 -23.29
CA VAL A 111 -15.41 -6.67 -21.84
C VAL A 111 -14.43 -7.63 -21.15
N ARG A 112 -14.39 -8.90 -21.55
CA ARG A 112 -13.43 -9.85 -21.00
C ARG A 112 -11.99 -9.45 -21.32
N GLU A 113 -11.75 -8.92 -22.51
CA GLU A 113 -10.43 -8.45 -22.92
C GLU A 113 -10.04 -7.17 -22.16
N GLU A 114 -10.95 -6.21 -22.02
CA GLU A 114 -10.74 -5.02 -21.19
C GLU A 114 -10.43 -5.37 -19.73
N ILE A 115 -11.09 -6.39 -19.17
CA ILE A 115 -10.79 -6.86 -17.80
C ILE A 115 -9.38 -7.46 -17.73
N ARG A 116 -8.90 -8.12 -18.80
CA ARG A 116 -7.53 -8.67 -18.84
C ARG A 116 -6.51 -7.55 -18.93
N THR A 117 -6.71 -6.58 -19.82
CA THR A 117 -5.80 -5.43 -19.97
C THR A 117 -5.78 -4.59 -18.69
N PHE A 118 -6.93 -4.33 -18.07
CA PHE A 118 -6.98 -3.63 -16.79
C PHE A 118 -6.22 -4.37 -15.69
N ARG A 119 -6.30 -5.71 -15.65
CA ARG A 119 -5.53 -6.52 -14.68
C ARG A 119 -4.03 -6.44 -14.93
N THR A 120 -3.60 -6.41 -16.18
CA THR A 120 -2.17 -6.24 -16.50
C THR A 120 -1.69 -4.85 -16.12
N GLU A 121 -2.42 -3.80 -16.49
CA GLU A 121 -2.09 -2.42 -16.12
C GLU A 121 -2.03 -2.23 -14.60
N MET A 122 -2.96 -2.83 -13.85
CA MET A 122 -2.95 -2.77 -12.39
C MET A 122 -1.76 -3.53 -11.77
N SER A 123 -1.30 -4.60 -12.41
CA SER A 123 -0.09 -5.33 -12.01
C SER A 123 1.16 -4.49 -12.26
N ASP A 124 1.23 -3.83 -13.42
CA ASP A 124 2.36 -2.97 -13.79
C ASP A 124 2.43 -1.75 -12.89
N LEU A 125 1.28 -1.12 -12.59
CA LEU A 125 1.19 0.01 -11.67
C LEU A 125 1.66 -0.38 -10.25
N ARG A 126 1.27 -1.57 -9.76
CA ARG A 126 1.76 -2.08 -8.47
C ARG A 126 3.27 -2.27 -8.46
N SER A 127 3.82 -2.79 -9.56
CA SER A 127 5.26 -3.00 -9.71
C SER A 127 6.01 -1.67 -9.72
N ALA A 128 5.54 -0.68 -10.49
CA ALA A 128 6.09 0.66 -10.53
C ALA A 128 6.02 1.37 -9.16
N MET A 129 4.91 1.20 -8.44
CA MET A 129 4.75 1.75 -7.08
C MET A 129 5.75 1.11 -6.11
N SER A 130 5.95 -0.21 -6.17
CA SER A 130 6.94 -0.90 -5.34
C SER A 130 8.37 -0.45 -5.65
N GLU A 131 8.69 -0.18 -6.92
CA GLU A 131 9.99 0.34 -7.32
C GLU A 131 10.20 1.77 -6.81
N ALA A 132 9.17 2.62 -6.93
CA ALA A 132 9.21 3.99 -6.40
C ALA A 132 9.44 4.00 -4.89
N ASP A 133 8.74 3.14 -4.14
CA ASP A 133 8.90 2.98 -2.70
C ASP A 133 10.33 2.54 -2.31
N SER A 134 10.90 1.59 -3.06
CA SER A 134 12.29 1.16 -2.90
C SER A 134 13.28 2.31 -3.14
N ARG A 135 13.01 3.16 -4.16
CA ARG A 135 13.83 4.34 -4.45
C ARG A 135 13.72 5.39 -3.35
N LEU A 136 12.53 5.63 -2.83
CA LEU A 136 12.31 6.57 -1.71
C LEU A 136 13.04 6.09 -0.46
N THR A 137 12.90 4.81 -0.08
CA THR A 137 13.62 4.23 1.06
C THR A 137 15.15 4.40 0.93
N LYS A 138 15.69 4.21 -0.28
CA LYS A 138 17.13 4.45 -0.54
C LYS A 138 17.51 5.93 -0.43
N MET A 139 16.63 6.84 -0.87
CA MET A 139 16.86 8.27 -0.72
C MET A 139 16.82 8.69 0.74
N ASP A 140 15.85 8.21 1.52
CA ASP A 140 15.76 8.47 2.96
C ASP A 140 17.01 7.97 3.68
N ALA A 141 17.47 6.76 3.38
CA ALA A 141 18.72 6.22 3.95
C ALA A 141 19.94 7.10 3.63
N ARG A 142 20.03 7.62 2.39
CA ARG A 142 21.11 8.53 1.99
C ARG A 142 21.02 9.88 2.68
N VAL A 143 19.81 10.41 2.88
CA VAL A 143 19.60 11.66 3.63
C VAL A 143 20.06 11.48 5.07
N VAL A 144 19.65 10.39 5.73
CA VAL A 144 20.11 10.06 7.09
C VAL A 144 21.63 9.97 7.14
N GLU A 145 22.28 9.26 6.21
CA GLU A 145 23.74 9.15 6.15
C GLU A 145 24.43 10.52 5.98
N LEU A 146 23.86 11.42 5.17
CA LEU A 146 24.39 12.77 4.99
C LEU A 146 24.20 13.61 6.26
N GLU A 147 23.04 13.53 6.90
CA GLU A 147 22.76 14.22 8.16
C GLU A 147 23.69 13.74 9.28
N THR A 148 23.94 12.44 9.38
CA THR A 148 24.90 11.91 10.37
C THR A 148 26.32 12.36 10.09
N LYS A 149 26.76 12.31 8.82
CA LYS A 149 28.10 12.80 8.43
C LYS A 149 28.26 14.29 8.69
N MET A 150 27.21 15.09 8.46
CA MET A 150 27.22 16.52 8.76
C MET A 150 27.28 16.77 10.27
N ALA A 151 26.59 15.97 11.07
CA ALA A 151 26.68 16.06 12.54
C ALA A 151 28.09 15.67 13.03
N GLU A 152 28.70 14.62 12.48
CA GLU A 152 30.04 14.13 12.86
C GLU A 152 31.17 15.02 12.36
N SER A 153 30.99 15.63 11.18
CA SER A 153 31.93 16.59 10.56
C SER A 153 31.61 18.04 10.94
N GLY A 154 30.71 18.24 11.91
CA GLY A 154 30.31 19.55 12.38
C GLY A 154 31.53 20.40 12.77
N THR A 155 31.40 21.71 12.59
CA THR A 155 32.46 22.70 12.86
C THR A 155 32.99 22.63 14.28
N GLY A 156 32.29 21.98 15.22
CA GLY A 156 32.72 21.82 16.61
C GLY A 156 34.16 21.32 16.79
N LYS A 157 34.62 20.31 16.03
CA LYS A 157 36.04 19.87 16.12
C LYS A 157 37.03 20.91 15.60
N LEU A 158 36.64 21.65 14.57
CA LEU A 158 37.45 22.75 14.03
C LEU A 158 37.43 23.95 14.97
N GLU A 159 36.30 24.26 15.59
CA GLU A 159 36.12 25.33 16.56
C GLU A 159 36.89 25.04 17.84
N GLU A 160 36.90 23.79 18.31
CA GLU A 160 37.72 23.31 19.42
C GLU A 160 39.21 23.48 19.09
N MET A 161 39.67 22.98 17.95
CA MET A 161 41.06 23.14 17.51
C MET A 161 41.46 24.62 17.34
N ILE A 162 40.57 25.47 16.82
CA ILE A 162 40.80 26.92 16.75
C ILE A 162 40.89 27.53 18.15
N GLY A 163 40.08 27.06 19.10
CA GLY A 163 40.14 27.46 20.50
C GLY A 163 41.48 27.11 21.14
N ASP A 164 41.93 25.86 20.98
CA ASP A 164 43.21 25.38 21.51
C ASP A 164 44.38 26.16 20.91
N LEU A 165 44.40 26.34 19.59
CA LEU A 165 45.44 27.11 18.91
C LEU A 165 45.47 28.57 19.37
N LYS A 166 44.31 29.19 19.64
CA LYS A 166 44.26 30.55 20.19
C LYS A 166 44.86 30.62 21.59
N LEU A 167 44.58 29.63 22.44
CA LEU A 167 45.15 29.56 23.78
C LEU A 167 46.67 29.40 23.74
N GLU A 168 47.17 28.48 22.90
CA GLU A 168 48.61 28.27 22.72
C GLU A 168 49.32 29.53 22.23
N LEU A 169 48.68 30.28 21.31
CA LEU A 169 49.21 31.53 20.79
C LEU A 169 49.25 32.62 21.88
N GLN A 170 48.20 32.71 22.70
CA GLN A 170 48.18 33.62 23.85
C GLN A 170 49.25 33.27 24.90
N GLU A 171 49.46 31.98 25.18
CA GLU A 171 50.51 31.52 26.10
C GLU A 171 51.90 31.86 25.56
N LYS A 172 52.17 31.64 24.27
CA LYS A 172 53.43 32.05 23.66
C LYS A 172 53.65 33.55 23.67
N ASP A 173 52.62 34.34 23.41
CA ASP A 173 52.71 35.81 23.46
C ASP A 173 53.03 36.27 24.90
N GLN A 174 52.39 35.67 25.90
CA GLN A 174 52.67 35.97 27.30
C GLN A 174 54.09 35.57 27.71
N ASP A 175 54.57 34.40 27.28
CA ASP A 175 55.95 33.95 27.51
C ASP A 175 56.97 34.89 26.86
N MET A 176 56.65 35.46 25.70
CA MET A 176 57.52 36.43 25.03
C MET A 176 57.66 37.70 25.86
N LEU A 177 56.52 38.23 26.35
CA LEU A 177 56.48 39.41 27.20
C LEU A 177 57.17 39.20 28.55
N LEU A 178 57.21 37.97 29.08
CA LEU A 178 57.93 37.68 30.32
C LEU A 178 59.44 37.93 30.22
N ASN A 179 60.00 37.89 29.02
CA ASN A 179 61.42 38.19 28.78
C ASN A 179 61.67 39.70 28.58
N ASP A 180 60.61 40.50 28.43
CA ASP A 180 60.71 41.93 28.20
C ASP A 180 60.67 42.68 29.54
N LEU A 181 61.64 43.56 29.76
CA LEU A 181 61.70 44.45 30.92
C LEU A 181 61.24 45.86 30.49
N GLU A 182 60.03 46.25 30.93
CA GLU A 182 59.50 47.58 30.68
C GLU A 182 59.90 48.54 31.82
N PHE A 183 60.77 49.50 31.50
CA PHE A 183 61.14 50.57 32.42
C PHE A 183 60.25 51.78 32.16
N SER A 184 59.33 52.06 33.09
CA SER A 184 58.50 53.25 33.07
C SER A 184 59.01 54.27 34.11
N GLN A 185 58.70 55.55 33.90
CA GLN A 185 59.05 56.67 34.79
C GLN A 185 60.56 56.97 34.92
N ILE A 186 61.37 56.72 33.89
CA ILE A 186 62.75 57.23 33.86
C ILE A 186 62.68 58.75 33.56
N PRO A 187 63.21 59.63 34.43
CA PRO A 187 63.30 61.05 34.13
C PRO A 187 64.28 61.28 32.97
N GLU A 188 63.80 61.87 31.87
CA GLU A 188 64.62 62.17 30.70
C GLU A 188 65.33 63.52 30.86
N GLU A 189 66.66 63.52 30.87
CA GLU A 189 67.47 64.74 30.80
C GLU A 189 67.92 65.04 29.36
N ASN A 190 68.00 66.32 29.02
CA ASN A 190 68.18 66.76 27.63
C ASN A 190 69.61 66.46 27.15
N GLY A 191 69.74 65.54 26.18
CA GLY A 191 71.01 65.11 25.61
C GLY A 191 71.52 63.75 26.11
N GLU A 192 70.81 63.09 27.02
CA GLU A 192 71.11 61.70 27.41
C GLU A 192 70.41 60.69 26.49
N ASN A 193 71.06 59.55 26.24
CA ASN A 193 70.45 58.43 25.53
C ASN A 193 69.94 57.41 26.56
N PRO A 194 68.63 57.14 26.65
CA PRO A 194 68.05 56.20 27.61
C PRO A 194 68.67 54.78 27.56
N LEU A 195 69.25 54.39 26.42
CA LEU A 195 69.96 53.12 26.26
C LEU A 195 71.26 53.01 27.08
N GLN A 196 71.82 54.13 27.56
CA GLN A 196 73.01 54.13 28.41
C GLN A 196 72.70 53.87 29.90
N ILE A 197 71.43 53.97 30.31
CA ILE A 197 70.97 53.78 31.70
C ILE A 197 70.76 52.29 32.00
N VAL A 198 70.30 51.52 31.01
CA VAL A 198 70.10 50.07 31.11
C VAL A 198 71.38 49.35 30.69
N ALA A 199 72.34 49.27 31.61
CA ALA A 199 73.50 48.39 31.46
C ALA A 199 73.14 46.98 31.96
N LEU A 200 72.77 46.09 31.04
CA LEU A 200 72.60 44.65 31.27
C LEU A 200 73.94 43.91 31.13
#